data_AF-A0A4R6WHE4-F1
#
_entry.id   AF-A0A4R6WHE4-F1
#
_cell.length_a   1.000
_cell.length_b   1.000
_cell.length_c   1.000
_cell.angle_alpha   90.00
_cell.angle_beta   90.00
_cell.angle_gamma   90.00
#
_symmetry.space_group_name_H-M   'P 1'
#
loop_
_entity.id
_entity.type
_entity.pdbx_description
1 polymer ?
#
loop_
_entity_poly.entity_id
_entity_poly.type
_entity_poly.pdbx_seq_one_letter_code
_entity_poly.pdbx_strand_id
1 'polypeptide(L)'
;MPNDYRSISQAVNSGVPSLGSIRRSDAELAKEVIIEFISDFVQFLNVGKTMNASQIKQTSVLVLQYFPHLNLADFKVFFEKMKVGHFGKFYDSIDGQLILSKLEEYNQERMNTVESANLEAHKRFKKYGYDPLAKKTKAEEDEEKQRSDLPRMIEVMKSALGEKKQIQEAPKQTISTAKDITQRWLRQFDNLFNGKFGKVVAGMRFLVFGEKRYNLETFMERKFNNLEN
;
A
#
# COMPACT_ATOMS: atom_id res chain seq x y z
N MET A 1 15.91 7.64 8.64
CA MET A 1 15.63 6.77 7.46
C MET A 1 14.44 7.37 6.68
N PRO A 2 14.54 7.61 5.36
CA PRO A 2 13.60 8.43 4.59
C PRO A 2 12.37 7.71 4.01
N ASN A 3 12.12 6.43 4.37
CA ASN A 3 10.94 5.70 3.91
C ASN A 3 9.84 5.75 4.98
N ASP A 4 8.67 6.23 4.58
CA ASP A 4 7.53 6.35 5.47
C ASP A 4 6.70 5.06 5.48
N TYR A 5 7.18 4.06 6.22
CA TYR A 5 6.47 2.81 6.45
C TYR A 5 5.31 3.06 7.42
N ARG A 6 4.07 3.04 6.92
CA ARG A 6 2.85 3.32 7.69
C ARG A 6 1.96 2.09 7.89
N SER A 7 2.31 0.95 7.29
CA SER A 7 1.50 -0.27 7.39
C SER A 7 2.34 -1.53 7.51
N ILE A 8 1.74 -2.58 8.09
CA ILE A 8 2.34 -3.91 8.21
C ILE A 8 2.73 -4.46 6.83
N SER A 9 1.86 -4.31 5.83
CA SER A 9 2.14 -4.78 4.47
C SER A 9 3.37 -4.09 3.87
N GLN A 10 3.53 -2.78 4.10
CA GLN A 10 4.73 -2.05 3.67
C GLN A 10 5.99 -2.53 4.40
N ALA A 11 5.90 -2.78 5.71
CA ALA A 11 7.01 -3.27 6.51
C ALA A 11 7.48 -4.66 6.07
N VAL A 12 6.54 -5.59 5.85
CA VAL A 12 6.82 -6.93 5.33
C VAL A 12 7.51 -6.86 3.96
N ASN A 13 7.04 -5.98 3.08
CA ASN A 13 7.54 -5.87 1.71
C ASN A 13 8.69 -4.86 1.54
N SER A 14 9.25 -4.35 2.64
CA SER A 14 10.18 -3.22 2.64
C SER A 14 11.58 -3.55 2.12
N GLY A 15 11.98 -4.83 2.15
CA GLY A 15 13.36 -5.25 1.88
C GLY A 15 14.37 -4.81 2.95
N VAL A 16 13.91 -4.23 4.06
CA VAL A 16 14.75 -3.78 5.18
C VAL A 16 15.27 -5.01 5.94
N PRO A 17 16.53 -5.02 6.40
CA PRO A 17 17.08 -6.14 7.14
C PRO A 17 16.31 -6.42 8.43
N SER A 18 16.13 -7.71 8.73
CA SER A 18 15.60 -8.14 10.02
C SER A 18 16.60 -7.87 11.14
N LEU A 19 16.09 -7.72 12.36
CA LEU A 19 16.91 -7.50 13.54
C LEU A 19 17.91 -8.62 13.76
N GLY A 20 17.51 -9.87 13.54
CA GLY A 20 18.40 -11.04 13.57
C GLY A 20 19.47 -11.01 12.49
N SER A 21 19.21 -10.39 11.34
CA SER A 21 20.20 -10.19 10.27
C SER A 21 21.23 -9.12 10.64
N ILE A 22 20.77 -8.02 11.24
CA ILE A 22 21.66 -6.98 11.79
C ILE A 22 22.52 -7.59 12.89
N ARG A 23 21.92 -8.31 13.85
CA ARG A 23 22.62 -8.95 14.98
C ARG A 23 23.73 -9.90 14.56
N ARG A 24 23.57 -10.62 13.43
CA ARG A 24 24.62 -11.48 12.88
C ARG A 24 25.82 -10.71 12.35
N SER A 25 25.60 -9.47 11.90
CA SER A 25 26.65 -8.61 11.36
C SER A 25 27.28 -7.77 12.47
N ASP A 26 26.45 -7.19 13.33
CA ASP A 26 26.83 -6.37 14.46
C ASP A 26 25.75 -6.48 15.56
N ALA A 27 26.09 -7.18 16.63
CA ALA A 27 25.18 -7.42 17.75
C ALA A 27 24.96 -6.16 18.61
N GLU A 28 25.96 -5.28 18.71
CA GLU A 28 25.87 -4.06 19.50
C GLU A 28 24.99 -3.05 18.79
N LEU A 29 25.20 -2.87 17.48
CA LEU A 29 24.35 -2.04 16.64
C LEU A 29 22.88 -2.49 16.68
N ALA A 30 22.63 -3.81 16.60
CA ALA A 30 21.26 -4.34 16.69
C ALA A 30 20.59 -3.97 18.01
N LYS A 31 21.33 -3.92 19.11
CA LYS A 31 20.84 -3.51 20.43
C LYS A 31 20.62 -2.01 20.51
N GLU A 32 21.58 -1.21 20.05
CA GLU A 32 21.50 0.26 20.03
C GLU A 32 20.29 0.76 19.24
N VAL A 33 20.02 0.16 18.08
CA VAL A 33 18.85 0.53 17.26
C VAL A 33 17.54 0.32 18.02
N ILE A 34 17.40 -0.76 18.79
CA ILE A 34 16.19 -1.00 19.59
C ILE A 34 16.12 -0.08 20.82
N ILE A 35 17.26 0.20 21.45
CA ILE A 35 17.35 1.19 22.53
C ILE A 35 16.83 2.55 22.04
N GLU A 36 17.23 2.96 20.83
CA GLU A 36 16.79 4.22 20.23
C GLU A 36 15.27 4.25 20.02
N PHE A 37 14.70 3.19 19.43
CA PHE A 37 13.25 3.08 19.25
C PHE A 37 12.47 3.15 20.57
N ILE A 38 12.91 2.41 21.58
CA ILE A 38 12.25 2.41 22.90
C ILE A 38 12.41 3.78 23.58
N SER A 39 13.58 4.40 23.47
CA SER A 39 13.85 5.70 24.08
C SER A 39 12.99 6.80 23.47
N ASP A 40 12.90 6.87 22.14
CA ASP A 40 12.01 7.80 21.41
C ASP A 40 10.54 7.59 21.82
N PHE A 41 10.09 6.34 21.93
CA PHE A 41 8.73 6.04 22.38
C PHE A 41 8.48 6.49 23.83
N VAL A 42 9.38 6.18 24.75
CA VAL A 42 9.26 6.56 26.16
C VAL A 42 9.28 8.09 26.32
N GLN A 43 10.12 8.80 25.56
CA GLN A 43 10.18 10.27 25.56
C GLN A 43 8.91 10.92 24.99
N PHE A 44 8.27 10.28 24.01
CA PHE A 44 7.01 10.77 23.44
C PHE A 44 5.85 10.73 24.45
N LEU A 45 5.86 9.78 25.40
CA LEU A 45 4.79 9.59 26.34
C LEU A 45 4.93 10.49 27.58
N ASN A 46 3.83 11.16 27.93
CA ASN A 46 3.72 11.91 29.18
C ASN A 46 3.05 11.05 30.26
N VAL A 47 3.76 10.06 30.80
CA VAL A 47 3.27 9.14 31.85
C VAL A 47 4.00 9.36 33.18
N GLY A 48 3.31 9.07 34.29
CA GLY A 48 3.84 9.31 35.64
C GLY A 48 5.05 8.44 36.00
N LYS A 49 5.11 7.20 35.50
CA LYS A 49 6.24 6.28 35.68
C LYS A 49 6.78 5.83 34.32
N THR A 50 7.98 6.29 33.99
CA THR A 50 8.70 5.92 32.76
C THR A 50 9.85 4.96 33.04
N MET A 51 10.26 4.22 32.02
CA MET A 51 11.41 3.33 32.10
C MET A 51 12.71 4.14 32.21
N ASN A 52 13.60 3.71 33.10
CA ASN A 52 14.97 4.23 33.14
C ASN A 52 15.87 3.56 32.08
N ALA A 53 17.07 4.12 31.87
CA ALA A 53 18.01 3.64 30.87
C ALA A 53 18.41 2.15 31.03
N SER A 54 18.47 1.64 32.27
CA SER A 54 18.78 0.22 32.53
C SER A 54 17.63 -0.68 32.08
N GLN A 55 16.38 -0.31 32.40
CA GLN A 55 15.19 -1.03 31.99
C GLN A 55 15.05 -1.03 30.45
N ILE A 56 15.36 0.09 29.78
CA ILE A 56 15.37 0.17 28.32
C ILE A 56 16.40 -0.80 27.72
N LYS A 57 17.63 -0.81 28.25
CA LYS A 57 18.68 -1.73 27.79
C LYS A 57 18.28 -3.20 27.97
N GLN A 58 17.77 -3.57 29.15
CA GLN A 58 17.30 -4.93 29.43
C GLN A 58 16.15 -5.34 28.49
N THR A 59 15.18 -4.46 28.29
CA THR A 59 14.05 -4.70 27.38
C THR A 59 14.52 -4.87 25.95
N SER A 60 15.51 -4.09 25.51
CA SER A 60 16.08 -4.18 24.15
C SER A 60 16.73 -5.54 23.89
N VAL A 61 17.41 -6.11 24.89
CA VAL A 61 17.97 -7.47 24.82
C VAL A 61 16.87 -8.53 24.68
N LEU A 62 15.76 -8.38 25.43
CA LEU A 62 14.62 -9.29 25.31
C LEU A 62 13.97 -9.18 23.92
N VAL A 63 13.78 -7.96 23.40
CA VAL A 63 13.23 -7.76 22.05
C VAL A 63 14.11 -8.45 21.00
N LEU A 64 15.44 -8.30 21.09
CA LEU A 64 16.40 -8.99 20.23
C LEU A 64 16.30 -10.51 20.29
N GLN A 65 15.97 -11.06 21.45
CA GLN A 65 15.88 -12.49 21.68
C GLN A 65 14.57 -13.09 21.14
N TYR A 66 13.44 -12.44 21.43
CA TYR A 66 12.11 -12.98 21.13
C TYR A 66 11.56 -12.56 19.76
N PHE A 67 12.01 -11.43 19.20
CA PHE A 67 11.53 -10.91 17.92
C PHE A 67 12.63 -10.70 16.87
N PRO A 68 13.57 -11.65 16.67
CA PRO A 68 14.68 -11.48 15.73
C PRO A 68 14.24 -11.45 14.25
N HIS A 69 13.02 -11.91 13.94
CA HIS A 69 12.46 -11.95 12.59
C HIS A 69 11.87 -10.61 12.13
N LEU A 70 11.55 -9.69 13.05
CA LEU A 70 11.05 -8.36 12.72
C LEU A 70 12.15 -7.49 12.12
N ASN A 71 11.81 -6.67 11.13
CA ASN A 71 12.73 -5.72 10.50
C ASN A 71 12.55 -4.30 11.05
N LEU A 72 13.45 -3.38 10.70
CA LEU A 72 13.40 -2.01 11.24
C LEU A 72 12.13 -1.25 10.79
N ALA A 73 11.55 -1.61 9.64
CA ALA A 73 10.27 -1.04 9.22
C ALA A 73 9.12 -1.56 10.10
N ASP A 74 9.17 -2.83 10.54
CA ASP A 74 8.21 -3.40 11.48
C ASP A 74 8.23 -2.62 12.80
N PHE A 75 9.41 -2.35 13.37
CA PHE A 75 9.55 -1.55 14.60
C PHE A 75 9.06 -0.11 14.44
N LYS A 76 9.32 0.53 13.30
CA LYS A 76 8.77 1.87 13.01
C LYS A 76 7.23 1.85 13.05
N VAL A 77 6.60 0.93 12.30
CA VAL A 77 5.13 0.81 12.28
C VAL A 77 4.58 0.45 13.67
N PHE A 78 5.26 -0.44 14.40
CA PHE A 78 4.86 -0.84 15.74
C PHE A 78 4.84 0.36 16.70
N PHE A 79 5.92 1.12 16.80
CA PHE A 79 5.98 2.27 17.71
C PHE A 79 5.05 3.41 17.26
N GLU A 80 4.87 3.64 15.96
CA GLU A 80 3.84 4.57 15.47
C GLU A 80 2.43 4.15 15.91
N LYS A 81 2.09 2.85 15.79
CA LYS A 81 0.83 2.29 16.29
C LYS A 81 0.66 2.46 17.80
N MET A 82 1.74 2.24 18.57
CA MET A 82 1.74 2.49 20.01
C MET A 82 1.45 3.97 20.31
N LYS A 83 2.12 4.90 19.62
CA LYS A 83 1.94 6.35 19.83
C LYS A 83 0.51 6.83 19.56
N VAL A 84 -0.20 6.25 18.59
CA VAL A 84 -1.61 6.58 18.29
C VAL A 84 -2.62 5.79 19.14
N GLY A 85 -2.17 4.94 20.05
CA GLY A 85 -3.04 4.16 20.94
C GLY A 85 -3.76 2.99 20.26
N HIS A 86 -3.20 2.46 19.16
CA HIS A 86 -3.78 1.32 18.41
C HIS A 86 -4.02 0.10 19.30
N PHE A 87 -3.13 -0.16 20.26
CA PHE A 87 -3.21 -1.29 21.18
C PHE A 87 -3.96 -0.99 22.49
N GLY A 88 -4.76 0.09 22.50
CA GLY A 88 -5.47 0.58 23.67
C GLY A 88 -4.71 1.66 24.43
N LYS A 89 -5.30 2.12 25.55
CA LYS A 89 -4.72 3.14 26.42
C LYS A 89 -3.70 2.53 27.38
N PHE A 90 -2.55 3.17 27.51
CA PHE A 90 -1.57 2.88 28.56
C PHE A 90 -1.86 3.78 29.75
N TYR A 91 -2.15 3.19 30.92
CA TYR A 91 -2.41 3.93 32.14
C TYR A 91 -1.14 3.98 32.99
N ASP A 92 -0.85 5.14 33.59
CA ASP A 92 0.08 5.45 34.69
C ASP A 92 1.57 5.00 34.57
N SER A 93 1.88 3.91 33.88
CA SER A 93 3.21 3.33 33.74
C SER A 93 3.43 2.66 32.38
N ILE A 94 4.64 2.84 31.85
CA ILE A 94 5.16 2.06 30.72
C ILE A 94 6.35 1.26 31.24
N ASP A 95 6.35 -0.05 31.00
CA ASP A 95 7.45 -0.93 31.34
C ASP A 95 7.79 -1.89 30.18
N GLY A 96 8.87 -2.66 30.37
CA GLY A 96 9.32 -3.62 29.36
C GLY A 96 8.31 -4.74 29.10
N GLN A 97 7.54 -5.16 30.10
CA GLN A 97 6.54 -6.22 29.95
C GLN A 97 5.40 -5.77 29.03
N LEU A 98 4.96 -4.52 29.18
CA LEU A 98 3.97 -3.92 28.29
C LEU A 98 4.47 -3.87 26.84
N ILE A 99 5.70 -3.40 26.60
CA ILE A 99 6.27 -3.33 25.25
C ILE A 99 6.34 -4.73 24.62
N LEU A 100 6.81 -5.73 25.36
CA LEU A 100 6.89 -7.12 24.89
C LEU A 100 5.51 -7.70 24.59
N SER A 101 4.51 -7.44 25.46
CA SER A 101 3.13 -7.88 25.24
C SER A 101 2.54 -7.26 23.97
N LYS A 102 2.78 -5.97 23.72
CA LYS A 102 2.26 -5.28 22.53
C LYS A 102 3.00 -5.68 21.26
N LEU A 103 4.29 -6.02 21.36
CA LEU A 103 5.03 -6.61 20.24
C LEU A 103 4.44 -7.97 19.84
N GLU A 104 3.98 -8.78 20.80
CA GLU A 104 3.31 -10.04 20.49
C GLU A 104 1.97 -9.82 19.76
N GLU A 105 1.15 -8.87 20.22
CA GLU A 105 -0.07 -8.47 19.51
C GLU A 105 0.23 -7.99 18.08
N TYR A 106 1.26 -7.15 17.91
CA TYR A 106 1.71 -6.72 16.59
C TYR A 106 2.18 -7.90 15.72
N ASN A 107 2.91 -8.85 16.30
CA ASN A 107 3.39 -10.04 15.59
C ASN A 107 2.22 -10.89 15.09
N GLN A 108 1.15 -11.04 15.87
CA GLN A 108 -0.08 -11.71 15.45
C GLN A 108 -0.77 -10.98 14.29
N GLU A 109 -0.91 -9.65 14.38
CA GLU A 109 -1.44 -8.84 13.26
C GLU A 109 -0.60 -8.99 11.99
N ARG A 110 0.73 -9.06 12.15
CA ARG A 110 1.67 -9.26 11.06
C ARG A 110 1.49 -10.63 10.40
N MET A 111 1.39 -11.69 11.19
CA MET A 111 1.14 -13.05 10.68
C MET A 111 -0.18 -13.12 9.91
N ASN A 112 -1.26 -12.57 10.47
CA ASN A 112 -2.57 -12.54 9.81
C ASN A 112 -2.54 -11.76 8.49
N THR A 113 -1.77 -10.65 8.43
CA THR A 113 -1.61 -9.86 7.21
C THR A 113 -0.88 -10.64 6.13
N VAL A 114 0.20 -11.35 6.50
CA VAL A 114 0.97 -12.19 5.57
C VAL A 114 0.13 -13.38 5.08
N GLU A 115 -0.58 -14.05 5.98
CA GLU A 115 -1.46 -15.17 5.64
C GLU A 115 -2.57 -14.74 4.68
N SER A 116 -3.22 -13.61 4.97
CA SER A 116 -4.27 -13.04 4.10
C SER A 116 -3.72 -12.73 2.70
N ALA A 117 -2.55 -12.12 2.62
CA ALA A 117 -1.89 -11.82 1.34
C ALA A 117 -1.56 -13.11 0.55
N ASN A 118 -1.02 -14.12 1.23
CA ASN A 118 -0.71 -15.41 0.61
C ASN A 118 -1.97 -16.14 0.13
N LEU A 119 -3.04 -16.14 0.93
CA LEU A 119 -4.31 -16.75 0.56
C LEU A 119 -4.94 -16.04 -0.64
N GLU A 120 -4.86 -14.71 -0.70
CA GLU A 120 -5.28 -13.96 -1.87
C GLU A 120 -4.46 -14.30 -3.11
N ALA A 121 -3.13 -14.35 -2.99
CA ALA A 121 -2.24 -14.74 -4.09
C ALA A 121 -2.57 -16.16 -4.59
N HIS A 122 -2.79 -17.10 -3.68
CA HIS A 122 -3.16 -18.47 -4.03
C HIS A 122 -4.53 -18.55 -4.74
N LYS A 123 -5.54 -17.82 -4.25
CA LYS A 123 -6.85 -17.72 -4.90
C LYS A 123 -6.74 -17.11 -6.31
N ARG A 124 -5.89 -16.09 -6.48
CA ARG A 124 -5.62 -15.47 -7.78
C ARG A 124 -4.95 -16.46 -8.73
N PHE A 125 -3.92 -17.16 -8.27
CA PHE A 125 -3.23 -18.18 -9.04
C PHE A 125 -4.20 -19.28 -9.51
N LYS A 126 -5.06 -19.80 -8.63
CA LYS A 126 -6.07 -20.79 -8.99
C LYS A 126 -7.07 -20.28 -10.03
N LYS A 127 -7.40 -18.98 -10.01
CA LYS A 127 -8.37 -18.36 -10.92
C LYS A 127 -7.78 -18.07 -12.30
N TYR A 128 -6.54 -17.59 -12.37
CA TYR A 128 -5.93 -17.08 -13.60
C TYR A 128 -4.80 -17.96 -14.16
N GLY A 129 -4.34 -18.98 -13.42
CA GLY A 129 -3.20 -19.82 -13.78
C GLY A 129 -1.82 -19.15 -13.61
N TYR A 130 -1.78 -17.88 -13.22
CA TYR A 130 -0.59 -17.06 -12.99
C TYR A 130 -0.92 -15.94 -11.99
N ASP A 131 0.06 -15.39 -11.27
CA ASP A 131 -0.12 -14.26 -10.35
C ASP A 131 0.16 -12.91 -11.06
N PRO A 132 -0.86 -12.09 -11.37
CA PRO A 132 -0.68 -10.81 -12.08
C PRO A 132 0.04 -9.73 -11.26
N LEU A 133 0.20 -9.93 -9.95
CA LEU A 133 0.83 -8.99 -9.01
C LEU A 133 2.17 -9.50 -8.49
N ALA A 134 2.64 -10.66 -8.96
CA ALA A 134 3.99 -11.11 -8.70
C ALA A 134 4.95 -9.97 -9.10
N LYS A 135 5.77 -9.53 -8.14
CA LYS A 135 6.85 -8.60 -8.46
C LYS A 135 7.74 -9.29 -9.47
N LYS A 136 7.71 -8.83 -10.71
CA LYS A 136 8.62 -9.30 -11.74
C LYS A 136 10.03 -9.16 -11.19
N THR A 137 10.79 -10.25 -11.25
CA THR A 137 12.21 -10.18 -10.98
C THR A 137 12.85 -9.24 -11.99
N LYS A 138 13.99 -8.62 -11.65
CA LYS A 138 14.72 -7.77 -12.62
C LYS A 138 14.98 -8.51 -13.93
N ALA A 139 15.27 -9.81 -13.85
CA ALA A 139 15.42 -10.67 -15.02
C ALA A 139 14.14 -10.75 -15.87
N GLU A 140 12.96 -10.92 -15.27
CA GLU A 140 11.68 -10.94 -15.99
C GLU A 140 11.30 -9.55 -16.56
N GLU A 141 11.62 -8.47 -15.87
CA GLU A 141 11.44 -7.10 -16.39
C GLU A 141 12.37 -6.80 -17.57
N ASP A 142 13.61 -7.27 -17.50
CA ASP A 142 14.62 -7.10 -18.55
C ASP A 142 14.31 -8.00 -19.77
N GLU A 143 13.82 -9.22 -19.55
CA GLU A 143 13.35 -10.12 -20.60
C GLU A 143 12.11 -9.59 -21.33
N GLU A 144 11.15 -8.97 -20.63
CA GLU A 144 9.97 -8.37 -21.26
C GLU A 144 10.30 -7.10 -22.04
N LYS A 145 11.27 -6.30 -21.57
CA LYS A 145 11.85 -5.20 -22.36
C LYS A 145 12.54 -5.72 -23.62
N GLN A 146 13.26 -6.84 -23.53
CA GLN A 146 13.91 -7.49 -24.68
C GLN A 146 12.92 -8.17 -25.64
N ARG A 147 11.81 -8.73 -25.13
CA ARG A 147 10.73 -9.34 -25.93
C ARG A 147 9.78 -8.33 -26.55
N SER A 148 9.80 -7.06 -26.14
CA SER A 148 9.01 -6.03 -26.82
C SER A 148 9.54 -5.85 -28.25
N ASP A 149 8.76 -6.32 -29.22
CA ASP A 149 9.02 -6.43 -30.67
C ASP A 149 9.23 -5.08 -31.40
N LEU A 150 9.89 -4.11 -30.77
CA LEU A 150 10.21 -2.80 -31.34
C LEU A 150 10.94 -2.93 -32.70
N PRO A 151 11.93 -3.84 -32.88
CA PRO A 151 12.64 -3.96 -34.16
C PRO A 151 11.76 -4.48 -35.29
N ARG A 152 10.88 -5.46 -35.00
CA ARG A 152 10.00 -6.10 -35.99
C ARG A 152 8.87 -5.16 -36.42
N MET A 153 8.31 -4.39 -35.48
CA MET A 153 7.33 -3.34 -35.80
C MET A 153 7.97 -2.18 -36.58
N ILE A 154 9.22 -1.80 -36.29
CA ILE A 154 9.94 -0.79 -37.06
C ILE A 154 10.18 -1.26 -38.50
N GLU A 155 10.49 -2.55 -38.71
CA GLU A 155 10.66 -3.13 -40.04
C GLU A 155 9.35 -3.15 -40.83
N VAL A 156 8.25 -3.58 -40.20
CA VAL A 156 6.90 -3.53 -40.78
C VAL A 156 6.46 -2.10 -41.09
N MET A 157 6.78 -1.14 -40.21
CA MET A 157 6.52 0.28 -40.44
C MET A 157 7.38 0.85 -41.57
N LYS A 158 8.66 0.49 -41.65
CA LYS A 158 9.56 0.89 -42.74
C LYS A 158 9.11 0.33 -44.09
N SER A 159 8.62 -0.91 -44.12
CA SER A 159 8.02 -1.49 -45.33
C SER A 159 6.70 -0.82 -45.71
N ALA A 160 5.92 -0.34 -44.74
CA ALA A 160 4.68 0.40 -44.99
C ALA A 160 4.90 1.88 -45.38
N LEU A 161 6.05 2.47 -45.00
CA LEU A 161 6.41 3.88 -45.28
C LEU A 161 7.00 4.10 -46.69
N GLY A 162 7.21 3.03 -47.48
CA GLY A 162 7.79 3.10 -48.82
C GLY A 162 6.89 3.71 -49.91
N GLU A 163 5.61 3.97 -49.64
CA GLU A 163 4.69 4.56 -50.61
C GLU A 163 4.07 5.86 -50.08
N LYS A 164 4.71 7.00 -50.34
CA LYS A 164 4.12 8.32 -50.11
C LYS A 164 3.22 8.71 -51.29
N LYS A 165 1.92 8.91 -51.03
CA LYS A 165 1.04 9.79 -51.83
C LYS A 165 0.50 10.94 -50.97
N GLN A 166 0.25 12.05 -51.66
CA GLN A 166 0.26 13.46 -51.23
C GLN A 166 -0.53 13.83 -49.96
N ILE A 167 0.02 14.82 -49.27
CA ILE A 167 -0.47 15.46 -48.05
C ILE A 167 -1.70 16.31 -48.37
N GLN A 168 -2.85 15.99 -47.76
CA GLN A 168 -3.82 17.01 -47.36
C GLN A 168 -3.71 17.15 -45.85
N GLU A 169 -3.48 18.37 -45.35
CA GLU A 169 -3.38 18.62 -43.92
C GLU A 169 -4.74 18.40 -43.26
N ALA A 170 -4.82 17.38 -42.41
CA ALA A 170 -5.85 17.19 -41.40
C ALA A 170 -5.22 17.39 -40.00
N PRO A 171 -5.95 17.97 -39.04
CA PRO A 171 -5.39 18.78 -37.97
C PRO A 171 -4.57 17.96 -36.96
N LYS A 172 -3.55 18.63 -36.39
CA LYS A 172 -2.73 18.17 -35.27
C LYS A 172 -3.60 17.48 -34.22
N GLN A 173 -3.19 16.28 -33.80
CA GLN A 173 -3.90 15.48 -32.81
C GLN A 173 -4.10 16.28 -31.52
N THR A 174 -5.32 16.78 -31.33
CA THR A 174 -5.80 17.36 -30.08
C THR A 174 -6.11 16.22 -29.12
N ILE A 175 -5.55 16.33 -27.91
CA ILE A 175 -5.75 15.51 -26.72
C ILE A 175 -7.11 14.75 -26.73
N SER A 176 -7.07 13.41 -26.70
CA SER A 176 -8.27 12.56 -26.58
C SER A 176 -8.83 12.59 -25.14
N THR A 177 -9.24 13.76 -24.67
CA THR A 177 -9.67 14.02 -23.28
C THR A 177 -11.03 13.42 -22.94
N ALA A 178 -11.91 13.19 -23.93
CA ALA A 178 -13.30 12.79 -23.69
C ALA A 178 -13.48 11.32 -23.26
N LYS A 179 -12.67 10.39 -23.79
CA LYS A 179 -12.72 8.98 -23.42
C LYS A 179 -12.26 8.75 -21.98
N ASP A 180 -11.28 9.51 -21.50
CA ASP A 180 -10.77 9.35 -20.14
C ASP A 180 -11.69 9.96 -19.08
N ILE A 181 -12.33 11.09 -19.37
CA ILE A 181 -13.26 11.76 -18.44
C ILE A 181 -14.53 10.93 -18.23
N THR A 182 -15.12 10.44 -19.31
CA THR A 182 -16.34 9.62 -19.25
C THR A 182 -16.10 8.33 -18.47
N GLN A 183 -14.95 7.67 -18.67
CA GLN A 183 -14.58 6.46 -17.91
C GLN A 183 -14.37 6.73 -16.41
N ARG A 184 -13.85 7.90 -16.03
CA ARG A 184 -13.74 8.30 -14.62
C ARG A 184 -15.10 8.49 -13.96
N TRP A 185 -16.08 9.06 -14.67
CA TRP A 185 -17.43 9.28 -14.13
C TRP A 185 -18.25 8.00 -14.02
N LEU A 186 -18.08 7.06 -14.96
CA LEU A 186 -18.67 5.71 -14.85
C LEU A 186 -18.22 5.02 -13.56
N ARG A 187 -16.90 5.02 -13.29
CA ARG A 187 -16.35 4.47 -12.03
C ARG A 187 -16.89 5.19 -10.79
N GLN A 188 -17.07 6.51 -10.87
CA GLN A 188 -17.63 7.30 -9.78
C GLN A 188 -19.09 6.91 -9.49
N PHE A 189 -19.91 6.73 -10.53
CA PHE A 189 -21.29 6.29 -10.39
C PHE A 189 -21.38 4.90 -9.73
N ASP A 190 -20.56 3.95 -10.19
CA ASP A 190 -20.52 2.59 -9.63
C ASP A 190 -20.12 2.58 -8.15
N ASN A 191 -19.10 3.37 -7.77
CA ASN A 191 -18.67 3.48 -6.38
C ASN A 191 -19.77 4.09 -5.48
N LEU A 192 -20.48 5.10 -5.96
CA LEU A 192 -21.59 5.71 -5.21
C LEU A 192 -22.79 4.78 -5.10
N PHE A 193 -23.05 3.99 -6.15
CA PHE A 193 -24.16 3.03 -6.18
C PHE A 193 -23.89 1.85 -5.25
N ASN A 194 -22.67 1.31 -5.26
CA ASN A 194 -22.27 0.20 -4.38
C ASN A 194 -22.08 0.66 -2.92
N GLY A 195 -22.09 1.97 -2.68
CA GLY A 195 -22.06 2.58 -1.35
C GLY A 195 -23.44 2.84 -0.77
N LYS A 196 -23.57 3.92 0.02
CA LYS A 196 -24.78 4.24 0.79
C LYS A 196 -25.92 4.84 -0.03
N PHE A 197 -25.70 5.18 -1.30
CA PHE A 197 -26.63 5.97 -2.10
C PHE A 197 -27.35 5.17 -3.19
N GLY A 198 -26.99 3.90 -3.44
CA GLY A 198 -27.59 3.09 -4.48
C GLY A 198 -28.96 2.52 -4.11
N LYS A 199 -29.91 2.59 -5.05
CA LYS A 199 -31.19 1.87 -5.01
C LYS A 199 -31.53 1.29 -6.37
N VAL A 200 -32.11 0.09 -6.38
CA VAL A 200 -32.65 -0.54 -7.58
C VAL A 200 -34.17 -0.33 -7.58
N VAL A 201 -34.71 0.23 -8.66
CA VAL A 201 -36.16 0.42 -8.85
C VAL A 201 -36.51 -0.04 -10.25
N ALA A 202 -37.47 -0.98 -10.37
CA ALA A 202 -37.88 -1.57 -11.65
C ALA A 202 -36.69 -2.07 -12.50
N GLY A 203 -35.67 -2.66 -11.86
CA GLY A 203 -34.46 -3.17 -12.52
C GLY A 203 -33.42 -2.11 -12.91
N MET A 204 -33.70 -0.82 -12.72
CA MET A 204 -32.78 0.27 -13.04
C MET A 204 -32.00 0.75 -11.81
N ARG A 205 -30.74 1.16 -12.02
CA ARG A 205 -29.81 1.66 -10.98
C ARG A 205 -29.98 3.17 -10.78
N PHE A 206 -30.26 3.58 -9.54
CA PHE A 206 -30.37 4.99 -9.14
C PHE A 206 -29.44 5.32 -7.97
N LEU A 207 -28.94 6.56 -7.97
CA LEU A 207 -28.35 7.23 -6.81
C LEU A 207 -29.40 8.14 -6.17
N VAL A 208 -29.63 7.99 -4.87
CA VAL A 208 -30.63 8.77 -4.12
C VAL A 208 -29.94 9.67 -3.11
N PHE A 209 -30.12 10.97 -3.27
CA PHE A 209 -29.62 12.01 -2.36
C PHE A 209 -30.80 12.83 -1.83
N GLY A 210 -31.25 12.51 -0.61
CA GLY A 210 -32.47 13.10 -0.04
C GLY A 210 -33.69 12.79 -0.93
N GLU A 211 -34.37 13.84 -1.40
CA GLU A 211 -35.54 13.72 -2.30
C GLU A 211 -35.16 13.54 -3.78
N LYS A 212 -33.89 13.78 -4.15
CA LYS A 212 -33.43 13.73 -5.55
C LYS A 212 -32.93 12.34 -5.93
N ARG A 213 -33.23 11.91 -7.16
CA ARG A 213 -32.81 10.62 -7.72
C ARG A 213 -32.10 10.85 -9.05
N TYR A 214 -30.97 10.16 -9.25
CA TYR A 214 -30.17 10.24 -10.47
C TYR A 214 -29.93 8.83 -11.00
N ASN A 215 -30.36 8.53 -12.23
CA ASN A 215 -29.89 7.36 -12.97
C ASN A 215 -28.53 7.67 -13.63
N LEU A 216 -27.95 6.69 -14.32
CA LEU A 216 -26.63 6.87 -14.95
C LEU A 216 -26.63 8.03 -15.96
N GLU A 217 -27.68 8.14 -16.77
CA GLU A 217 -27.83 9.16 -17.81
C GLU A 217 -27.90 10.58 -17.21
N THR A 218 -28.84 10.83 -16.30
CA THR A 218 -28.99 12.11 -15.59
C THR A 218 -27.77 12.46 -14.73
N PHE A 219 -27.02 11.47 -14.24
CA PHE A 219 -25.74 11.69 -13.55
C PHE A 219 -24.66 12.19 -14.52
N MET A 220 -24.57 11.59 -15.71
CA MET A 220 -23.61 11.98 -16.74
C MET A 220 -23.94 13.38 -17.30
N GLU A 221 -25.21 13.66 -17.61
CA GLU A 221 -25.67 14.98 -18.06
C GLU A 221 -25.29 16.08 -17.08
N ARG A 222 -25.50 15.85 -15.77
CA ARG A 222 -25.10 16.81 -14.74
C ARG A 222 -23.59 17.04 -14.69
N LYS A 223 -22.79 15.99 -14.94
CA LYS A 223 -21.32 16.09 -14.97
C LYS A 223 -20.84 16.89 -16.18
N PHE A 224 -21.48 16.70 -17.34
CA PHE A 224 -21.22 17.50 -18.53
C PHE A 224 -21.61 18.97 -18.33
N ASN A 225 -22.80 19.25 -17.78
CA ASN A 225 -23.26 20.63 -17.53
C ASN A 225 -22.38 21.37 -16.50
N ASN A 226 -21.73 20.65 -15.59
CA ASN A 226 -20.78 21.22 -14.63
C ASN A 226 -19.37 21.45 -15.21
N LEU A 227 -19.07 20.95 -16.42
CA LEU A 227 -17.83 21.30 -17.13
C LEU A 227 -17.99 22.56 -17.99
N GLU A 228 -19.22 22.92 -18.35
CA GLU A 228 -19.55 24.05 -19.21
C GLU A 228 -19.85 25.35 -18.43
N ASN A 229 -19.87 25.30 -17.09
CA ASN A 229 -20.03 26.45 -16.18
C ASN A 229 -18.81 26.58 -15.26
#